data_AF-A0A2S9T5U3-F1
#
_entry.id   AF-A0A2S9T5U3-F1
#
_cell.length_a   1.000
_cell.length_b   1.000
_cell.length_c   1.000
_cell.angle_alpha   90.00
_cell.angle_beta   90.00
_cell.angle_gamma   90.00
#
_symmetry.space_group_name_H-M   'P 1'
#
loop_
_entity.id
_entity.type
_entity.pdbx_description
1 polymer ?
#
loop_
_entity_poly.entity_id
_entity_poly.type
_entity_poly.pdbx_seq_one_letter_code
_entity_poly.pdbx_strand_id
1 'polypeptide(L)'
;MMELVLRIFKYYVIYFLFMFTLFFCIAYFYFSPYFADKKPIALNDSNTYILLKKENIKIKDENVVNYIDEKLSYYNKYVEKQKVEVDETLEKKRVLVKSGISFDIHKDSDCSIIYFIKYANILDKTEWVKEYTKLQKKEMPECNNRT
;
A
#
# COMPACT_ATOMS: atom_id res chain seq x y z
N MET A 1 -60.91 -20.93 2.25
CA MET A 1 -59.62 -21.63 2.51
C MET A 1 -58.51 -21.15 1.58
N MET A 2 -58.69 -21.16 0.26
CA MET A 2 -57.64 -20.80 -0.72
C MET A 2 -57.11 -19.36 -0.57
N GLU A 3 -57.98 -18.37 -0.33
CA GLU A 3 -57.56 -16.97 -0.09
C GLU A 3 -56.76 -16.77 1.19
N LEU A 4 -57.09 -17.51 2.25
CA LEU A 4 -56.40 -17.44 3.53
C LEU A 4 -54.99 -18.05 3.42
N VAL A 5 -54.85 -19.14 2.66
CA VAL A 5 -53.56 -19.76 2.32
C VAL A 5 -52.70 -18.82 1.48
N LEU A 6 -53.27 -18.17 0.46
CA LEU A 6 -52.56 -17.17 -0.37
C LEU A 6 -52.07 -15.98 0.46
N ARG A 7 -52.88 -15.50 1.40
CA ARG A 7 -52.52 -14.37 2.28
C ARG A 7 -51.39 -14.74 3.23
N ILE A 8 -51.44 -15.93 3.85
CA ILE A 8 -50.36 -16.45 4.72
C ILE A 8 -49.07 -16.63 3.91
N PHE A 9 -49.16 -17.21 2.72
CA PHE A 9 -48.01 -17.40 1.83
C PHE A 9 -47.34 -16.07 1.47
N LYS A 10 -48.12 -15.02 1.18
CA LYS A 10 -47.60 -13.68 0.90
C LYS A 10 -46.83 -13.10 2.09
N TYR A 11 -47.34 -13.23 3.31
CA TYR A 11 -46.63 -12.77 4.51
C TYR A 11 -45.34 -13.56 4.76
N TYR A 12 -45.37 -14.87 4.50
CA TYR A 12 -44.19 -15.72 4.63
C TYR A 12 -43.09 -15.32 3.64
N VAL A 13 -43.45 -15.04 2.38
CA VAL A 13 -42.50 -14.56 1.36
C VAL A 13 -41.91 -13.20 1.74
N ILE A 14 -42.72 -12.27 2.24
CA ILE A 14 -42.25 -10.96 2.69
C ILE A 14 -41.27 -11.10 3.88
N TYR A 15 -41.62 -11.94 4.85
CA TYR A 15 -40.77 -12.23 6.00
C TYR A 15 -39.45 -12.88 5.58
N PHE A 16 -39.51 -13.84 4.66
CA PHE A 16 -38.31 -14.48 4.11
C PHE A 16 -37.39 -13.47 3.42
N LEU A 17 -37.92 -12.59 2.57
CA LEU A 17 -37.14 -11.55 1.90
C LEU A 17 -36.50 -10.59 2.91
N PHE A 18 -37.23 -10.21 3.97
CA PHE A 18 -36.71 -9.35 5.03
C PHE A 18 -35.56 -10.02 5.79
N MET A 19 -35.76 -11.27 6.24
CA MET A 19 -34.74 -12.02 6.97
C MET A 19 -33.52 -12.35 6.12
N PHE A 20 -33.72 -12.66 4.84
CA PHE A 20 -32.64 -12.88 3.88
C PHE A 20 -31.81 -11.61 3.66
N THR A 21 -32.46 -10.46 3.53
CA THR A 21 -31.78 -9.17 3.37
C THR A 21 -31.00 -8.80 4.64
N LEU A 22 -31.60 -9.00 5.82
CA LEU A 22 -30.91 -8.79 7.11
C LEU A 22 -29.69 -9.69 7.26
N PHE A 23 -29.84 -10.98 6.97
CA PHE A 23 -28.73 -11.94 6.99
C PHE A 23 -27.63 -11.52 6.02
N PHE A 24 -27.99 -11.11 4.80
CA PHE A 24 -27.03 -10.62 3.81
C PHE A 24 -26.32 -9.36 4.29
N CYS A 25 -27.02 -8.39 4.90
CA CYS A 25 -26.40 -7.20 5.47
C CYS A 25 -25.43 -7.55 6.62
N ILE A 26 -25.84 -8.42 7.54
CA ILE A 26 -24.99 -8.84 8.67
C ILE A 26 -23.77 -9.61 8.17
N ALA A 27 -23.97 -10.57 7.26
CA ALA A 27 -22.87 -11.32 6.63
C ALA A 27 -21.95 -10.37 5.85
N TYR A 28 -22.50 -9.41 5.11
CA TYR A 28 -21.72 -8.40 4.42
C TYR A 28 -20.89 -7.57 5.39
N PHE A 29 -21.45 -7.04 6.48
CA PHE A 29 -20.66 -6.27 7.45
C PHE A 29 -19.64 -7.12 8.22
N TYR A 30 -19.97 -8.39 8.50
CA TYR A 30 -19.07 -9.32 9.20
C TYR A 30 -17.91 -9.79 8.31
N PHE A 31 -18.17 -10.08 7.04
CA PHE A 31 -17.18 -10.58 6.09
C PHE A 31 -16.53 -9.49 5.21
N SER A 32 -17.11 -8.29 5.09
CA SER A 32 -16.55 -7.15 4.35
C SER A 32 -15.11 -6.81 4.76
N PRO A 33 -14.74 -6.84 6.06
CA PRO A 33 -13.35 -6.66 6.49
C PRO A 33 -12.41 -7.76 5.97
N TYR A 34 -12.92 -8.97 5.69
CA TYR A 34 -12.17 -10.14 5.24
C TYR A 34 -12.11 -10.27 3.71
N PHE A 35 -13.06 -9.66 2.97
CA PHE A 35 -13.00 -9.53 1.51
C PHE A 35 -12.16 -8.31 1.05
N ALA A 36 -11.73 -7.48 1.98
CA ALA A 36 -10.85 -6.35 1.75
C ALA A 36 -9.37 -6.76 1.62
N ASP A 37 -9.05 -7.79 0.83
CA ASP A 37 -7.68 -7.97 0.28
C ASP A 37 -7.28 -6.79 -0.62
N LYS A 38 -8.27 -5.99 -1.02
CA LYS A 38 -8.09 -4.64 -1.54
C LYS A 38 -8.80 -3.68 -0.60
N LYS A 39 -8.12 -3.30 0.48
CA LYS A 39 -8.44 -2.08 1.23
C LYS A 39 -8.74 -0.96 0.22
N PRO A 40 -9.74 -0.10 0.46
CA PRO A 40 -9.97 1.05 -0.39
C PRO A 40 -8.63 1.76 -0.63
N ILE A 41 -8.34 2.03 -1.90
CA ILE A 41 -7.07 2.54 -2.45
C ILE A 41 -6.53 3.78 -1.68
N ALA A 42 -7.35 4.40 -0.82
CA ALA A 42 -7.00 5.57 -0.03
C ALA A 42 -6.32 5.29 1.33
N LEU A 43 -6.42 4.10 1.94
CA LEU A 43 -5.91 3.88 3.32
C LEU A 43 -5.36 2.45 3.51
N ASN A 44 -4.12 2.23 3.08
CA ASN A 44 -3.30 1.13 3.61
C ASN A 44 -2.90 1.52 5.04
N ASP A 45 -3.17 0.70 6.06
CA ASP A 45 -2.86 0.98 7.48
C ASP A 45 -1.46 1.53 7.71
N SER A 46 -0.50 1.18 6.85
CA SER A 46 0.87 1.71 6.87
C SER A 46 0.98 3.21 6.56
N ASN A 47 0.11 3.75 5.70
CA ASN A 47 0.15 5.14 5.25
C ASN A 47 -0.80 6.05 6.02
N THR A 48 -1.84 5.52 6.67
CA THR A 48 -2.81 6.31 7.46
C THR A 48 -2.10 7.09 8.57
N TYR A 49 -1.17 6.47 9.27
CA TYR A 49 -0.46 7.10 10.40
C TYR A 49 0.53 8.18 9.96
N ILE A 50 1.15 7.98 8.80
CA ILE A 50 2.02 8.95 8.16
C ILE A 50 1.20 10.18 7.75
N LEU A 51 0.00 9.96 7.18
CA LEU A 51 -0.96 11.02 6.86
C LEU A 51 -1.43 11.76 8.11
N LEU A 52 -1.79 11.05 9.20
CA LEU A 52 -2.22 11.67 10.45
C LEU A 52 -1.14 12.56 11.07
N LYS A 53 0.13 12.12 11.01
CA LYS A 53 1.29 12.91 11.46
C LYS A 53 1.54 14.11 10.55
N LYS A 54 1.40 13.94 9.22
CA LYS A 54 1.54 15.01 8.22
C LYS A 54 0.49 16.11 8.36
N GLU A 55 -0.75 15.72 8.62
CA GLU A 55 -1.88 16.64 8.89
C GLU A 55 -1.86 17.21 10.32
N ASN A 56 -0.82 16.90 11.09
CA ASN A 56 -0.59 17.38 12.46
C ASN A 56 -1.79 17.15 13.39
N ILE A 57 -2.50 16.05 13.18
CA ILE A 57 -3.69 15.70 13.95
C ILE A 57 -3.23 15.27 15.35
N LYS A 58 -3.66 16.01 16.38
CA LYS A 58 -3.33 15.69 17.77
C LYS A 58 -4.07 14.43 18.23
N ILE A 59 -3.37 13.29 18.16
CA ILE A 59 -3.80 12.03 18.77
C ILE A 59 -3.60 12.16 20.28
N LYS A 60 -4.67 11.97 21.07
CA LYS A 60 -4.65 12.11 22.54
C LYS A 60 -4.25 10.81 23.26
N ASP A 61 -4.34 9.68 22.58
CA ASP A 61 -4.02 8.37 23.13
C ASP A 61 -2.52 8.07 22.98
N GLU A 62 -1.83 7.97 24.11
CA GLU A 62 -0.38 7.76 24.19
C GLU A 62 0.05 6.38 23.68
N ASN A 63 -0.78 5.34 23.84
CA ASN A 63 -0.49 4.01 23.32
C ASN A 63 -0.52 4.01 21.79
N VAL A 64 -1.46 4.75 21.21
CA VAL A 64 -1.57 4.92 19.75
C VAL A 64 -0.37 5.70 19.22
N VAL A 65 0.07 6.76 19.92
CA VAL A 65 1.27 7.53 19.54
C VAL A 65 2.53 6.65 19.56
N ASN A 66 2.74 5.89 20.64
CA ASN A 66 3.90 5.01 20.77
C ASN A 66 3.93 3.93 19.67
N TYR A 67 2.78 3.33 19.37
CA TYR A 67 2.67 2.36 18.28
C TYR A 67 3.01 2.98 16.91
N ILE A 68 2.56 4.21 16.67
CA ILE A 68 2.86 4.94 15.42
C ILE A 68 4.35 5.21 15.28
N ASP A 69 4.99 5.71 16.34
CA ASP A 69 6.41 6.03 16.31
C ASP A 69 7.29 4.78 16.17
N GLU A 70 6.90 3.65 16.78
CA GLU A 70 7.56 2.36 16.57
C GLU A 70 7.48 1.92 15.09
N LYS A 71 6.29 2.01 14.48
CA LYS A 71 6.12 1.65 13.06
C LYS A 71 6.88 2.59 12.14
N LEU A 72 6.87 3.90 12.41
CA LEU A 72 7.67 4.88 11.66
C LEU A 72 9.16 4.60 11.76
N SER A 73 9.67 4.21 12.93
CA SER A 73 11.06 3.82 13.14
C SER A 73 11.42 2.60 12.28
N TYR A 74 10.56 1.59 12.25
CA TYR A 74 10.74 0.42 11.40
C TYR A 74 10.79 0.78 9.91
N TYR A 75 9.84 1.60 9.43
CA TYR A 75 9.81 2.05 8.04
C TYR A 75 11.04 2.90 7.68
N ASN A 76 11.51 3.78 8.57
CA ASN A 76 12.74 4.53 8.34
C ASN A 76 13.95 3.62 8.18
N LYS A 77 14.14 2.65 9.07
CA LYS A 77 15.23 1.66 8.96
C LYS A 77 15.15 0.86 7.67
N TYR A 78 13.93 0.46 7.27
CA TYR A 78 13.71 -0.26 6.02
C TYR A 78 14.11 0.58 4.80
N VAL A 79 13.69 1.85 4.75
CA VAL A 79 14.03 2.75 3.62
C VAL A 79 15.53 3.07 3.59
N GLU A 80 16.18 3.21 4.73
CA GLU A 80 17.64 3.35 4.81
C GLU A 80 18.37 2.11 4.26
N LYS A 81 17.90 0.91 4.60
CA LYS A 81 18.46 -0.31 4.03
C LYS A 81 18.28 -0.37 2.51
N GLN A 82 17.08 -0.05 2.01
CA GLN A 82 16.82 -0.02 0.58
C GLN A 82 17.68 1.01 -0.16
N LYS A 83 17.98 2.15 0.49
CA LYS A 83 18.88 3.15 -0.06
C LYS A 83 20.24 2.54 -0.42
N VAL A 84 20.82 1.79 0.51
CA VAL A 84 22.13 1.13 0.33
C VAL A 84 22.09 0.16 -0.85
N GLU A 85 21.04 -0.66 -0.93
CA GLU A 85 20.88 -1.64 -2.03
C GLU A 85 20.76 -0.95 -3.41
N VAL A 86 20.06 0.19 -3.47
CA VAL A 86 19.94 1.00 -4.69
C VAL A 86 21.27 1.65 -5.06
N ASP A 87 22.01 2.17 -4.08
CA ASP A 87 23.33 2.79 -4.31
C ASP A 87 24.34 1.77 -4.84
N GLU A 88 24.38 0.57 -4.26
CA GLU A 88 25.21 -0.53 -4.72
C GLU A 88 24.88 -0.94 -6.16
N THR A 89 23.59 -0.98 -6.49
CA THR A 89 23.10 -1.29 -7.84
C THR A 89 23.56 -0.24 -8.86
N LEU A 90 23.41 1.04 -8.54
CA LEU A 90 23.85 2.14 -9.40
C LEU A 90 25.37 2.09 -9.61
N GLU A 91 26.14 1.82 -8.55
CA GLU A 91 27.59 1.72 -8.67
C GLU A 91 28.04 0.51 -9.48
N LYS A 92 27.42 -0.66 -9.28
CA LYS A 92 27.66 -1.84 -10.11
C LYS A 92 27.40 -1.54 -11.59
N LYS A 93 26.30 -0.84 -11.91
CA LYS A 93 26.00 -0.41 -13.28
C LYS A 93 27.10 0.50 -13.84
N ARG A 94 27.54 1.50 -13.08
CA ARG A 94 28.62 2.41 -13.49
C ARG A 94 29.93 1.66 -13.77
N VAL A 95 30.30 0.71 -12.91
CA VAL A 95 31.50 -0.11 -13.07
C VAL A 95 31.43 -0.99 -14.33
N LEU A 96 30.29 -1.66 -14.56
CA LEU A 96 30.11 -2.51 -15.74
C LEU A 96 30.17 -1.70 -17.04
N VAL A 97 29.46 -0.57 -17.09
CA VAL A 97 29.46 0.33 -18.26
C VAL A 97 30.88 0.88 -18.51
N LYS A 98 31.60 1.29 -17.46
CA LYS A 98 33.00 1.77 -17.58
C LYS A 98 33.95 0.67 -18.09
N SER A 99 33.65 -0.58 -17.78
CA SER A 99 34.41 -1.75 -18.22
C SER A 99 34.01 -2.25 -19.62
N GLY A 100 33.08 -1.57 -20.30
CA GLY A 100 32.58 -1.96 -21.62
C GLY A 100 31.60 -3.14 -21.62
N ILE A 101 31.13 -3.57 -20.44
CA ILE A 101 30.17 -4.67 -20.28
C ILE A 101 28.75 -4.09 -20.28
N SER A 102 27.86 -4.69 -21.06
CA SER A 102 26.44 -4.32 -21.07
C SER A 102 25.76 -4.70 -19.75
N PHE A 103 25.01 -3.77 -19.18
CA PHE A 103 24.20 -4.00 -17.98
C PHE A 103 22.82 -4.59 -18.35
N ASP A 104 22.47 -5.76 -17.83
CA ASP A 104 21.18 -6.42 -18.07
C ASP A 104 20.31 -6.38 -16.80
N ILE A 105 19.21 -5.62 -16.82
CA ILE A 105 18.31 -5.46 -15.66
C ILE A 105 17.46 -6.70 -15.31
N HIS A 106 17.60 -7.80 -16.04
CA HIS A 106 17.00 -9.07 -15.61
C HIS A 106 18.01 -9.96 -14.88
N LYS A 107 19.31 -9.71 -15.06
CA LYS A 107 20.40 -10.51 -14.50
C LYS A 107 21.22 -9.75 -13.45
N ASP A 108 21.37 -8.44 -13.61
CA ASP A 108 22.36 -7.64 -12.90
C ASP A 108 21.77 -6.76 -11.79
N SER A 109 20.48 -6.44 -11.84
CA SER A 109 19.71 -5.81 -10.75
C SER A 109 18.21 -5.84 -11.00
N ASP A 110 17.40 -5.41 -10.03
CA ASP A 110 15.97 -5.13 -10.23
C ASP A 110 15.71 -3.61 -10.39
N CYS A 111 14.43 -3.22 -10.55
CA CYS A 111 13.99 -1.83 -10.51
C CYS A 111 13.57 -1.38 -9.09
N SER A 112 14.29 -1.84 -8.06
CA SER A 112 14.05 -1.48 -6.65
C SER A 112 14.06 0.03 -6.41
N ILE A 113 14.79 0.81 -7.22
CA ILE A 113 14.81 2.27 -7.18
C ILE A 113 13.41 2.91 -7.25
N ILE A 114 12.45 2.30 -7.98
CA ILE A 114 11.06 2.79 -8.05
C ILE A 114 10.39 2.68 -6.68
N TYR A 115 10.54 1.53 -6.03
CA TYR A 115 9.95 1.28 -4.72
C TYR A 115 10.62 2.15 -3.65
N PHE A 116 11.95 2.31 -3.72
CA PHE A 116 12.67 3.22 -2.85
C PHE A 116 12.14 4.65 -2.94
N ILE A 117 12.02 5.21 -4.15
CA ILE A 117 11.48 6.56 -4.37
C ILE A 117 10.06 6.68 -3.79
N LYS A 118 9.21 5.66 -4.00
CA LYS A 118 7.85 5.63 -3.46
C LYS A 118 7.83 5.66 -1.93
N TYR A 119 8.65 4.85 -1.26
CA TYR A 119 8.70 4.80 0.20
C TYR A 119 9.38 6.04 0.82
N ALA A 120 10.42 6.57 0.18
CA ALA A 120 11.03 7.84 0.58
C ALA A 120 10.03 9.00 0.49
N ASN A 121 9.16 9.01 -0.53
CA ASN A 121 8.10 10.00 -0.67
C ASN A 121 7.03 9.87 0.41
N ILE A 122 6.66 8.63 0.76
CA ILE A 122 5.75 8.37 1.88
C ILE A 122 6.34 8.91 3.19
N LEU A 123 7.64 8.73 3.43
CA LEU A 123 8.32 9.24 4.64
C LEU A 123 8.69 10.74 4.58
N ASP A 124 8.17 11.49 3.61
CA ASP A 124 8.48 12.92 3.37
C ASP A 124 10.00 13.23 3.28
N LYS A 125 10.81 12.24 2.87
CA LYS A 125 12.25 12.42 2.57
C LYS A 125 12.45 13.05 1.20
N THR A 126 11.95 14.28 1.04
CA THR A 126 11.84 14.98 -0.25
C THR A 126 13.16 15.17 -0.99
N GLU A 127 14.27 15.32 -0.27
CA GLU A 127 15.61 15.40 -0.86
C GLU A 127 15.99 14.09 -1.56
N TRP A 128 15.76 12.96 -0.91
CA TRP A 128 16.05 11.63 -1.48
C TRP A 128 15.16 11.35 -2.69
N VAL A 129 13.88 11.72 -2.62
CA VAL A 129 12.97 11.58 -3.77
C VAL A 129 13.51 12.36 -4.97
N LYS A 130 13.91 13.62 -4.79
CA LYS A 130 14.45 14.46 -5.87
C LYS A 130 15.75 13.90 -6.44
N GLU A 131 16.66 13.46 -5.58
CA GLU A 131 17.95 12.90 -5.97
C GLU A 131 17.78 11.60 -6.76
N TYR A 132 17.07 10.62 -6.19
CA TYR A 132 16.94 9.30 -6.80
C TYR A 132 16.03 9.30 -8.02
N THR A 133 15.06 10.21 -8.12
CA THR A 133 14.31 10.41 -9.37
C THR A 133 15.22 10.90 -10.50
N LYS A 134 16.20 11.77 -10.20
CA LYS A 134 17.19 12.20 -11.20
C LYS A 134 18.14 11.06 -11.57
N LEU A 135 18.62 10.31 -10.57
CA LEU A 135 19.50 9.15 -10.81
C LEU A 135 18.80 8.08 -11.62
N GLN A 136 17.54 7.75 -11.32
CA GLN A 136 16.74 6.83 -12.13
C GLN A 136 16.67 7.27 -13.59
N LYS A 137 16.31 8.53 -13.86
CA LYS A 137 16.19 9.04 -15.24
C LYS A 137 17.52 9.03 -16.00
N LYS A 138 18.62 9.34 -15.32
CA LYS A 138 19.95 9.44 -15.93
C LYS A 138 20.60 8.07 -16.12
N GLU A 139 20.50 7.22 -15.11
CA GLU A 139 21.32 6.02 -14.99
C GLU A 139 20.50 4.74 -15.18
N MET A 140 19.19 4.72 -14.93
CA MET A 140 18.32 3.55 -15.10
C MET A 140 16.99 3.89 -15.80
N PRO A 141 17.01 4.53 -16.99
CA PRO A 141 15.79 4.95 -17.69
C PRO A 141 14.84 3.80 -18.03
N GLU A 142 15.36 2.57 -18.18
CA GLU A 142 14.60 1.35 -18.42
C GLU A 142 13.57 1.05 -17.32
N CYS A 143 13.78 1.54 -16.10
CA CYS A 143 12.84 1.38 -15.00
C CYS A 143 11.62 2.31 -15.08
N ASN A 144 11.60 3.30 -15.98
CA ASN A 144 10.46 4.23 -16.10
C ASN A 144 9.18 3.57 -16.63
N ASN A 145 9.28 2.45 -17.34
CA ASN A 145 8.15 1.82 -18.03
C ASN A 145 7.48 0.68 -17.24
N ARG A 146 7.87 0.44 -15.98
CA ARG A 146 7.34 -0.66 -15.14
C ARG A 146 6.29 -0.23 -14.11
N THR A 147 5.69 0.96 -14.25
CA THR A 147 4.60 1.44 -13.37
C THR A 147 3.27 0.78 -13.65
#